data_AF-A0AAE0FEK0-F1
#
_entry.id   AF-A0AAE0FEK0-F1
#
_cell.length_a   1.000
_cell.length_b   1.000
_cell.length_c   1.000
_cell.angle_alpha   90.00
_cell.angle_beta   90.00
_cell.angle_gamma   90.00
#
_symmetry.space_group_name_H-M   'P 1'
#
loop_
_entity.id
_entity.type
_entity.pdbx_description
1 polymer ?
#
loop_
_entity_poly.entity_id
_entity_poly.type
_entity_poly.pdbx_seq_one_letter_code
_entity_poly.pdbx_strand_id
1 'polypeptide(L)'
;MVKEAIDVSKVPLEEVAELVREFGMGDLSIPPEKLFGGYSGSNFKVMDRSQFTAVLKVCHSYTKAEVEGQARMQGYLGQAGFKQACAALPLRSSPEIDRSPELTAEFVTTSKAGDPAMMLTFCDGKAADAVIEGGADAGHVLEGIGENLAELHMVPLAEGLRRYEDGACCDLGKHVSGEFLPLLRGNKYTKDHPYTKFYEEQRDALELAVKAQGLPLGILHGDPFLDNILVDPNSGDFKAFVDFEDACVGPLLFDVACCAAANCYRQSDNTLNVGLLRRFLRGYTRRRSFHQTEIDNFIPFMKVALLCNCSWRFMNFNIHHREIENCRNAHVELQNRIIELEKAFLARRVISALKPATLLKPIYFSVAAFLGCAFLKLFKTKGSA
;
A
#
# COMPACT_ATOMS: atom_id res chain seq x y z
N MET A 1 -5.13 -2.67 -10.73
CA MET A 1 -4.82 -4.12 -10.68
C MET A 1 -6.13 -4.78 -10.28
N VAL A 2 -6.67 -5.73 -11.04
CA VAL A 2 -7.94 -6.36 -10.66
C VAL A 2 -7.61 -7.64 -9.88
N LYS A 3 -7.85 -7.66 -8.56
CA LYS A 3 -7.86 -8.90 -7.77
C LYS A 3 -9.11 -9.68 -8.19
N GLU A 4 -8.97 -10.92 -8.67
CA GLU A 4 -10.16 -11.75 -8.96
C GLU A 4 -10.93 -12.00 -7.67
N ALA A 5 -12.26 -11.81 -7.69
CA ALA A 5 -13.11 -12.11 -6.55
C ALA A 5 -13.23 -13.64 -6.38
N ILE A 6 -12.55 -14.19 -5.37
CA ILE A 6 -12.68 -15.60 -5.03
C ILE A 6 -13.70 -15.75 -3.90
N ASP A 7 -14.70 -16.60 -4.11
CA ASP A 7 -15.58 -17.03 -3.03
C ASP A 7 -14.87 -18.10 -2.18
N VAL A 8 -14.36 -17.70 -1.01
CA VAL A 8 -13.73 -18.58 -0.02
C VAL A 8 -14.63 -18.93 1.17
N SER A 9 -15.94 -18.67 1.10
CA SER A 9 -16.83 -18.78 2.27
C SER A 9 -16.96 -20.20 2.80
N LYS A 10 -16.30 -20.45 3.93
CA LYS A 10 -16.39 -21.68 4.73
C LYS A 10 -17.27 -21.53 5.98
N VAL A 11 -17.71 -20.31 6.31
CA VAL A 11 -18.37 -19.99 7.58
C VAL A 11 -19.90 -19.92 7.41
N PRO A 12 -20.68 -20.78 8.09
CA PRO A 12 -22.14 -20.71 8.06
C PRO A 12 -22.70 -19.41 8.67
N LEU A 13 -23.84 -18.92 8.18
CA LEU A 13 -24.46 -17.68 8.68
C LEU A 13 -24.88 -17.78 10.15
N GLU A 14 -25.26 -18.97 10.63
CA GLU A 14 -25.55 -19.17 12.06
C GLU A 14 -24.33 -18.92 12.95
N GLU A 15 -23.13 -19.26 12.46
CA GLU A 15 -21.88 -19.05 13.20
C GLU A 15 -21.49 -17.57 13.22
N VAL A 16 -21.74 -16.84 12.13
CA VAL A 16 -21.56 -15.38 12.09
C VAL A 16 -22.36 -14.70 13.21
N ALA A 17 -23.60 -15.13 13.44
CA ALA A 17 -24.45 -14.58 14.51
C ALA A 17 -23.93 -14.93 15.93
N GLU A 18 -23.22 -16.04 16.10
CA GLU A 18 -22.55 -16.38 17.37
C GLU A 18 -21.32 -15.50 17.59
N LEU A 19 -20.46 -15.38 16.56
CA LEU A 19 -19.20 -14.63 16.64
C LEU A 19 -19.43 -13.14 16.95
N VAL A 20 -20.42 -12.48 16.35
CA VAL A 20 -20.67 -11.04 16.60
C VAL A 20 -21.07 -10.76 18.05
N ARG A 21 -21.65 -11.72 18.78
CA ARG A 21 -22.02 -11.55 20.20
C ARG A 21 -20.79 -11.44 21.10
N GLU A 22 -19.67 -12.03 20.69
CA GLU A 22 -18.40 -11.94 21.44
C GLU A 22 -17.85 -10.51 21.46
N PHE A 23 -18.23 -9.69 20.48
CA PHE A 23 -17.91 -8.27 20.41
C PHE A 23 -18.99 -7.37 21.03
N GLY A 24 -19.96 -7.96 21.74
CA GLY A 24 -21.03 -7.22 22.40
C GLY A 24 -22.12 -6.70 21.47
N MET A 25 -22.13 -7.10 20.20
CA MET A 25 -23.23 -6.77 19.29
C MET A 25 -24.51 -7.49 19.73
N GLY A 26 -25.63 -6.76 19.73
CA GLY A 26 -26.95 -7.30 20.06
C GLY A 26 -27.53 -8.18 18.95
N ASP A 27 -28.80 -8.54 19.08
CA ASP A 27 -29.50 -9.28 18.03
C ASP A 27 -29.46 -8.52 16.69
N LEU A 28 -29.14 -9.25 15.64
CA LEU A 28 -29.10 -8.69 14.28
C LEU A 28 -30.50 -8.28 13.83
N SER A 29 -30.58 -7.13 13.16
CA SER A 29 -31.83 -6.62 12.57
C SER A 29 -32.12 -7.21 11.19
N ILE A 30 -31.08 -7.63 10.47
CA ILE A 30 -31.14 -8.30 9.17
C ILE A 30 -30.17 -9.49 9.13
N PRO A 31 -30.37 -10.48 8.23
CA PRO A 31 -29.36 -11.52 7.99
C PRO A 31 -28.00 -10.90 7.62
N PRO A 32 -26.87 -11.49 8.05
CA PRO A 32 -25.55 -11.01 7.64
C PRO A 32 -25.41 -10.98 6.11
N GLU A 33 -24.95 -9.85 5.59
CA GLU A 33 -24.68 -9.67 4.17
C GLU A 33 -23.21 -10.01 3.91
N LYS A 34 -22.96 -10.90 2.96
CA LYS A 34 -21.59 -11.25 2.57
C LYS A 34 -20.98 -10.14 1.73
N LEU A 35 -19.78 -9.71 2.11
CA LEU A 35 -18.98 -8.78 1.32
C LEU A 35 -17.96 -9.57 0.49
N PHE A 36 -17.86 -9.26 -0.79
CA PHE A 36 -16.91 -9.88 -1.70
C PHE A 36 -15.66 -9.02 -1.86
N GLY A 37 -14.49 -9.64 -1.81
CA GLY A 37 -13.19 -8.97 -1.91
C GLY A 37 -12.15 -9.60 -0.98
N GLY A 38 -10.89 -9.65 -1.43
CA GLY A 38 -9.77 -10.24 -0.70
C GLY A 38 -9.58 -11.75 -0.93
N TYR A 39 -8.36 -12.25 -0.66
CA TYR A 39 -7.98 -13.66 -0.83
C TYR A 39 -7.92 -14.45 0.49
N SER A 40 -7.84 -13.73 1.61
CA SER A 40 -7.36 -14.20 2.92
C SER A 40 -8.46 -14.38 3.96
N GLY A 41 -9.74 -14.09 3.65
CA GLY A 41 -10.81 -14.17 4.64
C GLY A 41 -12.24 -14.10 4.10
N SER A 42 -13.18 -14.43 4.97
CA SER A 42 -14.63 -14.25 4.74
C SER A 42 -15.10 -12.98 5.46
N ASN A 43 -15.76 -12.08 4.73
CA ASN A 43 -16.22 -10.79 5.26
C ASN A 43 -17.75 -10.72 5.28
N PHE A 44 -18.32 -10.29 6.41
CA PHE A 44 -19.77 -10.17 6.60
C PHE A 44 -20.13 -8.80 7.16
N LYS A 45 -20.95 -8.04 6.43
CA LYS A 45 -21.61 -6.86 6.96
C LYS A 45 -22.76 -7.29 7.86
N VAL A 46 -22.76 -6.77 9.07
CA VAL A 46 -23.75 -7.07 10.11
C VAL A 46 -24.33 -5.78 10.66
N MET A 47 -25.61 -5.82 11.03
CA MET A 47 -26.32 -4.67 11.59
C MET A 47 -27.22 -5.12 12.72
N ASP A 48 -27.16 -4.44 13.86
CA ASP A 48 -27.99 -4.74 15.03
C ASP A 48 -29.33 -3.98 15.01
N ARG A 49 -30.16 -4.20 16.02
CA ARG A 49 -31.45 -3.49 16.19
C ARG A 49 -31.31 -2.00 16.49
N SER A 50 -30.14 -1.54 16.95
CA SER A 50 -29.84 -0.12 17.14
C SER A 50 -29.40 0.59 15.86
N GLN A 51 -29.33 -0.15 14.73
CA GLN A 51 -28.82 0.31 13.43
C GLN A 51 -27.29 0.52 13.42
N PHE A 52 -26.57 0.02 14.42
CA PHE A 52 -25.11 0.00 14.38
C PHE A 52 -24.65 -1.05 13.36
N THR A 53 -23.79 -0.62 12.42
CA THR A 53 -23.28 -1.47 11.33
C THR A 53 -21.80 -1.75 11.51
N ALA A 54 -21.40 -3.01 11.38
CA ALA A 54 -20.02 -3.47 11.49
C ALA A 54 -19.69 -4.51 10.40
N VAL A 55 -18.42 -4.86 10.30
CA VAL A 55 -17.93 -5.96 9.47
C VAL A 55 -17.30 -7.01 10.36
N LEU A 56 -17.80 -8.24 10.32
CA LEU A 56 -17.11 -9.41 10.86
C LEU A 56 -16.18 -9.96 9.77
N LYS A 57 -14.89 -10.07 10.08
CA LYS A 57 -13.88 -10.68 9.21
C LYS A 57 -13.35 -11.95 9.86
N VAL A 58 -13.48 -13.08 9.17
CA VAL A 58 -12.88 -14.37 9.55
C VAL A 58 -11.66 -14.60 8.67
N CYS A 59 -10.46 -14.62 9.25
CA CYS A 59 -9.20 -14.68 8.52
C CYS A 59 -8.73 -16.13 8.39
N HIS A 60 -8.65 -16.63 7.17
CA HIS A 60 -8.27 -18.01 6.87
C HIS A 60 -6.76 -18.13 6.70
N SER A 61 -6.15 -19.17 7.27
CA SER A 61 -4.69 -19.42 7.21
C SER A 61 -3.84 -18.41 7.99
N TYR A 62 -4.43 -17.70 8.94
CA TYR A 62 -3.72 -16.85 9.90
C TYR A 62 -3.82 -17.46 11.29
N THR A 63 -2.79 -17.22 12.10
CA THR A 63 -2.83 -17.49 13.53
C THR A 63 -3.60 -16.39 14.26
N LYS A 64 -4.14 -16.72 15.44
CA LYS A 64 -4.79 -15.72 16.31
C LYS A 64 -3.87 -14.53 16.62
N ALA A 65 -2.57 -14.77 16.84
CA ALA A 65 -1.61 -13.72 17.15
C ALA A 65 -1.37 -12.76 15.97
N GLU A 66 -1.33 -13.26 14.73
CA GLU A 66 -1.17 -12.41 13.54
C GLU A 66 -2.37 -11.49 13.34
N VAL A 67 -3.60 -12.03 13.45
CA VAL A 67 -4.82 -11.22 13.33
C VAL A 67 -4.94 -10.26 14.51
N GLU A 68 -4.51 -10.64 15.70
CA GLU A 68 -4.51 -9.75 16.86
C GLU A 68 -3.55 -8.56 16.64
N GLY A 69 -2.40 -8.78 16.00
CA GLY A 69 -1.51 -7.69 15.58
C GLY A 69 -2.14 -6.74 14.57
N GLN A 70 -2.89 -7.27 13.59
CA GLN A 70 -3.64 -6.47 12.61
C GLN A 70 -4.76 -5.67 13.28
N ALA A 71 -5.53 -6.31 14.15
CA ALA A 71 -6.65 -5.68 14.83
C ALA A 71 -6.17 -4.61 15.83
N ARG A 72 -5.05 -4.84 16.54
CA ARG A 72 -4.43 -3.83 17.41
C ARG A 72 -4.02 -2.57 16.65
N MET A 73 -3.44 -2.71 15.45
CA MET A 73 -3.17 -1.57 14.56
C MET A 73 -4.45 -0.74 14.33
N GLN A 74 -5.53 -1.39 13.89
CA GLN A 74 -6.77 -0.71 13.54
C GLN A 74 -7.49 -0.12 14.76
N GLY A 75 -7.48 -0.84 15.90
CA GLY A 75 -7.97 -0.34 17.17
C GLY A 75 -7.21 0.92 17.61
N TYR A 76 -5.89 0.92 17.45
CA TYR A 76 -5.05 2.08 17.77
C TYR A 76 -5.37 3.28 16.89
N LEU A 77 -5.49 3.09 15.58
CA LEU A 77 -5.85 4.17 14.65
C LEU A 77 -7.15 4.85 15.07
N GLY A 78 -8.17 4.06 15.43
CA GLY A 78 -9.43 4.57 15.95
C GLY A 78 -9.26 5.36 17.26
N GLN A 79 -8.49 4.83 18.22
CA GLN A 79 -8.21 5.48 19.50
C GLN A 79 -7.43 6.79 19.33
N ALA A 80 -6.47 6.82 18.41
CA ALA A 80 -5.67 7.99 18.06
C ALA A 80 -6.47 9.04 17.25
N GLY A 81 -7.73 8.75 16.92
CA GLY A 81 -8.63 9.69 16.25
C GLY A 81 -8.51 9.72 14.73
N PHE A 82 -7.84 8.74 14.12
CA PHE A 82 -7.81 8.57 12.67
C PHE A 82 -9.15 7.98 12.22
N LYS A 83 -10.01 8.80 11.60
CA LYS A 83 -11.40 8.43 11.27
C LYS A 83 -11.56 7.87 9.88
N GLN A 84 -10.51 7.94 9.06
CA GLN A 84 -10.54 7.53 7.67
C GLN A 84 -10.02 6.11 7.47
N ALA A 85 -10.30 5.23 8.42
CA ALA A 85 -10.11 3.81 8.31
C ALA A 85 -11.17 3.08 9.14
N CYS A 86 -11.37 1.81 8.85
CA CYS A 86 -12.12 0.94 9.75
C CYS A 86 -11.29 0.66 11.02
N ALA A 87 -11.92 0.84 12.18
CA ALA A 87 -11.34 0.56 13.49
C ALA A 87 -11.75 -0.83 13.98
N ALA A 88 -10.84 -1.56 14.60
CA ALA A 88 -11.17 -2.82 15.25
C ALA A 88 -11.97 -2.58 16.52
N LEU A 89 -13.00 -3.41 16.73
CA LEU A 89 -13.86 -3.38 17.90
C LEU A 89 -13.35 -4.42 18.91
N PRO A 90 -13.16 -4.04 20.18
CA PRO A 90 -12.66 -4.96 21.19
C PRO A 90 -13.69 -6.06 21.48
N LEU A 91 -13.22 -7.20 21.95
CA LEU A 91 -14.09 -8.22 22.54
C LEU A 91 -14.83 -7.64 23.74
N ARG A 92 -16.06 -8.11 23.97
CA ARG A 92 -16.87 -7.74 25.14
C ARG A 92 -16.17 -8.07 26.46
N SER A 93 -15.37 -9.13 26.48
CA SER A 93 -14.58 -9.56 27.65
C SER A 93 -13.34 -8.72 27.89
N SER A 94 -12.94 -7.88 26.92
CA SER A 94 -11.74 -7.07 27.02
C SER A 94 -11.89 -5.99 28.09
N PRO A 95 -10.79 -5.60 28.75
CA PRO A 95 -10.76 -4.39 29.57
C PRO A 95 -11.27 -3.19 28.76
N GLU A 96 -11.88 -2.20 29.44
CA GLU A 96 -12.24 -0.94 28.78
C GLU A 96 -11.01 -0.35 28.10
N ILE A 97 -11.19 0.12 26.85
CA ILE A 97 -10.15 0.87 26.15
C ILE A 97 -9.98 2.20 26.88
N ASP A 98 -9.02 2.26 27.79
CA ASP A 98 -8.57 3.53 28.35
C ASP A 98 -7.82 4.32 27.25
N ARG A 99 -7.75 5.64 27.38
CA ARG A 99 -6.90 6.52 26.55
C ARG A 99 -5.40 6.32 26.82
N SER A 100 -5.03 5.21 27.45
CA SER A 100 -3.66 4.78 27.67
C SER A 100 -2.96 4.59 26.31
N PRO A 101 -1.68 4.96 26.20
CA PRO A 101 -0.88 4.66 25.00
C PRO A 101 -0.67 3.16 24.77
N GLU A 102 -0.98 2.30 25.75
CA GLU A 102 -0.93 0.85 25.63
C GLU A 102 -2.33 0.28 25.38
N LEU A 103 -2.52 -0.35 24.22
CA LEU A 103 -3.73 -1.12 23.93
C LEU A 103 -3.71 -2.45 24.70
N THR A 104 -4.44 -2.52 25.79
CA THR A 104 -4.62 -3.76 26.57
C THR A 104 -5.81 -4.59 26.12
N ALA A 105 -6.70 -4.01 25.31
CA ALA A 105 -7.87 -4.72 24.77
C ALA A 105 -7.45 -5.88 23.87
N GLU A 106 -8.24 -6.96 23.90
CA GLU A 106 -8.21 -8.04 22.92
C GLU A 106 -9.25 -7.79 21.82
N PHE A 107 -8.91 -8.12 20.58
CA PHE A 107 -9.75 -7.84 19.41
C PHE A 107 -10.12 -9.08 18.60
N VAL A 108 -9.56 -10.24 18.93
CA VAL A 108 -9.70 -11.45 18.12
C VAL A 108 -10.29 -12.60 18.92
N THR A 109 -11.34 -13.19 18.36
CA THR A 109 -11.88 -14.48 18.78
C THR A 109 -11.60 -15.55 17.71
N THR A 110 -12.23 -16.72 17.79
CA THR A 110 -11.96 -17.87 16.93
C THR A 110 -13.27 -18.54 16.52
N SER A 111 -13.40 -18.77 15.22
CA SER A 111 -14.48 -19.57 14.62
C SER A 111 -14.45 -21.02 15.10
N LYS A 112 -15.54 -21.76 14.89
CA LYS A 112 -15.64 -23.20 15.16
C LYS A 112 -14.60 -24.01 14.38
N ALA A 113 -14.20 -23.53 13.21
CA ALA A 113 -13.15 -24.13 12.39
C ALA A 113 -11.73 -23.84 12.89
N GLY A 114 -11.56 -22.98 13.90
CA GLY A 114 -10.26 -22.57 14.41
C GLY A 114 -9.66 -21.35 13.73
N ASP A 115 -10.33 -20.78 12.72
CA ASP A 115 -9.88 -19.55 12.06
C ASP A 115 -10.14 -18.33 12.96
N PRO A 116 -9.16 -17.43 13.15
CA PRO A 116 -9.34 -16.19 13.91
C PRO A 116 -10.36 -15.25 13.28
N ALA A 117 -11.11 -14.54 14.11
CA ALA A 117 -12.13 -13.59 13.69
C ALA A 117 -12.02 -12.26 14.45
N MET A 118 -12.20 -11.16 13.73
CA MET A 118 -12.22 -9.79 14.28
C MET A 118 -13.47 -9.04 13.78
N MET A 119 -13.88 -8.02 14.53
CA MET A 119 -14.98 -7.13 14.14
C MET A 119 -14.45 -5.71 13.91
N LEU A 120 -14.88 -5.08 12.81
CA LEU A 120 -14.44 -3.77 12.39
C LEU A 120 -15.64 -2.82 12.26
N THR A 121 -15.44 -1.52 12.50
CA THR A 121 -16.45 -0.51 12.13
C THR A 121 -16.67 -0.52 10.61
N PHE A 122 -17.92 -0.35 10.17
CA PHE A 122 -18.24 -0.26 8.76
C PHE A 122 -17.85 1.12 8.18
N CYS A 123 -17.28 1.13 6.98
CA CYS A 123 -16.97 2.35 6.23
C CYS A 123 -17.84 2.40 4.98
N ASP A 124 -18.59 3.49 4.80
CA ASP A 124 -19.35 3.74 3.59
C ASP A 124 -18.44 4.19 2.44
N GLY A 125 -18.70 3.69 1.24
CA GLY A 125 -18.04 4.11 0.01
C GLY A 125 -18.00 3.00 -1.03
N LYS A 126 -17.36 3.30 -2.16
CA LYS A 126 -17.08 2.34 -3.22
C LYS A 126 -15.57 2.29 -3.48
N ALA A 127 -15.06 1.12 -3.83
CA ALA A 127 -13.65 0.94 -4.17
C ALA A 127 -13.21 1.93 -5.27
N ALA A 128 -12.05 2.55 -5.09
CA ALA A 128 -11.60 3.68 -5.91
C ALA A 128 -11.33 3.27 -7.36
N ASP A 129 -10.85 2.04 -7.57
CA ASP A 129 -10.66 1.45 -8.91
C ASP A 129 -11.99 1.37 -9.67
N ALA A 130 -13.03 0.83 -9.05
CA ALA A 130 -14.36 0.69 -9.64
C ALA A 130 -15.05 2.05 -9.89
N VAL A 131 -14.69 3.10 -9.13
CA VAL A 131 -15.18 4.47 -9.36
C VAL A 131 -14.43 5.15 -10.51
N ILE A 132 -13.12 4.95 -10.60
CA ILE A 132 -12.29 5.44 -11.73
C ILE A 132 -12.70 4.75 -13.04
N GLU A 133 -12.90 3.43 -13.03
CA GLU A 133 -13.40 2.66 -14.17
C GLU A 133 -14.81 3.11 -14.60
N GLY A 134 -15.61 3.62 -13.64
CA GLY A 134 -16.90 4.26 -13.87
C GLY A 134 -16.82 5.68 -14.47
N GLY A 135 -15.62 6.22 -14.69
CA GLY A 135 -15.39 7.51 -15.35
C GLY A 135 -14.99 8.67 -14.43
N ALA A 136 -14.73 8.43 -13.14
CA ALA A 136 -14.25 9.48 -12.24
C ALA A 136 -12.84 9.98 -12.61
N ASP A 137 -12.52 11.23 -12.25
CA ASP A 137 -11.18 11.79 -12.46
C ASP A 137 -10.16 11.11 -11.52
N ALA A 138 -9.37 10.19 -12.08
CA ALA A 138 -8.29 9.51 -11.37
C ALA A 138 -7.28 10.47 -10.72
N GLY A 139 -7.07 11.65 -11.30
CA GLY A 139 -6.18 12.67 -10.74
C GLY A 139 -6.75 13.35 -9.50
N HIS A 140 -8.08 13.49 -9.40
CA HIS A 140 -8.78 13.96 -8.19
C HIS A 140 -8.71 12.91 -7.09
N VAL A 141 -9.07 11.67 -7.42
CA VAL A 141 -9.03 10.52 -6.49
C VAL A 141 -7.64 10.33 -5.91
N LEU A 142 -6.60 10.26 -6.75
CA LEU A 142 -5.22 10.07 -6.29
C LEU A 142 -4.69 11.20 -5.43
N GLU A 143 -5.12 12.44 -5.67
CA GLU A 143 -4.75 13.56 -4.80
C GLU A 143 -5.39 13.42 -3.42
N GLY A 144 -6.66 13.03 -3.35
CA GLY A 144 -7.33 12.73 -2.07
C GLY A 144 -6.66 11.58 -1.31
N ILE A 145 -6.26 10.53 -2.03
CA ILE A 145 -5.50 9.39 -1.47
C ILE A 145 -4.17 9.87 -0.88
N GLY A 146 -3.42 10.67 -1.64
CA GLY A 146 -2.15 11.22 -1.15
C GLY A 146 -2.32 12.02 0.14
N GLU A 147 -3.32 12.90 0.18
CA GLU A 147 -3.59 13.75 1.35
C GLU A 147 -3.90 12.91 2.60
N ASN A 148 -4.74 11.88 2.48
CA ASN A 148 -5.14 11.04 3.61
C ASN A 148 -4.08 9.99 3.99
N LEU A 149 -3.25 9.54 3.04
CA LEU A 149 -2.09 8.70 3.37
C LEU A 149 -1.07 9.48 4.21
N ALA A 150 -0.89 10.77 3.93
CA ALA A 150 -0.07 11.64 4.77
C ALA A 150 -0.69 11.84 6.16
N GLU A 151 -2.03 11.95 6.28
CA GLU A 151 -2.70 11.98 7.58
C GLU A 151 -2.45 10.69 8.38
N LEU A 152 -2.57 9.50 7.75
CA LEU A 152 -2.24 8.22 8.39
C LEU A 152 -0.81 8.22 8.93
N HIS A 153 0.14 8.68 8.12
CA HIS A 153 1.56 8.72 8.49
C HIS A 153 1.89 9.73 9.59
N MET A 154 0.96 10.64 9.92
CA MET A 154 1.10 11.61 11.00
C MET A 154 0.50 11.12 12.32
N VAL A 155 -0.18 9.97 12.34
CA VAL A 155 -0.64 9.34 13.58
C VAL A 155 0.59 9.00 14.44
N PRO A 156 0.61 9.42 15.73
CA PRO A 156 1.71 9.09 16.64
C PRO A 156 1.92 7.58 16.75
N LEU A 157 3.14 7.16 17.10
CA LEU A 157 3.39 5.75 17.40
C LEU A 157 2.98 5.41 18.83
N ALA A 158 2.49 4.19 19.02
CA ALA A 158 2.30 3.55 20.31
C ALA A 158 3.19 2.31 20.45
N GLU A 159 3.40 1.89 21.70
CA GLU A 159 4.08 0.65 22.00
C GLU A 159 3.23 -0.56 21.61
N GLY A 160 3.88 -1.68 21.29
CA GLY A 160 3.20 -2.94 20.96
C GLY A 160 2.58 -3.02 19.56
N LEU A 161 2.72 -1.98 18.72
CA LEU A 161 2.34 -2.06 17.31
C LEU A 161 3.31 -2.97 16.53
N ARG A 162 2.75 -3.86 15.70
CA ARG A 162 3.49 -4.75 14.80
C ARG A 162 4.46 -3.94 13.94
N ARG A 163 5.70 -4.40 13.81
CA ARG A 163 6.70 -3.76 12.93
C ARG A 163 6.89 -4.55 11.64
N TYR A 164 7.42 -3.92 10.59
CA TYR A 164 7.65 -4.58 9.31
C TYR A 164 8.62 -5.76 9.39
N GLU A 165 9.48 -5.79 10.41
CA GLU A 165 10.37 -6.92 10.71
C GLU A 165 9.59 -8.17 11.17
N ASP A 166 8.41 -7.98 11.78
CA ASP A 166 7.52 -9.06 12.27
C ASP A 166 6.55 -9.56 11.17
N GLY A 167 6.88 -9.29 9.91
CA GLY A 167 6.01 -9.46 8.73
C GLY A 167 5.12 -8.24 8.46
N ALA A 168 4.23 -8.35 7.47
CA ALA A 168 3.50 -7.25 6.82
C ALA A 168 4.33 -6.53 5.74
N CYS A 169 3.74 -5.52 5.08
CA CYS A 169 4.31 -4.82 3.93
C CYS A 169 4.87 -5.78 2.86
N CYS A 170 4.10 -6.83 2.54
CA CYS A 170 4.53 -7.89 1.61
C CYS A 170 5.89 -8.51 2.02
N ASP A 171 6.02 -8.89 3.29
CA ASP A 171 7.20 -9.53 3.87
C ASP A 171 8.50 -8.69 3.78
N LEU A 172 8.39 -7.36 3.83
CA LEU A 172 9.54 -6.44 3.73
C LEU A 172 10.71 -6.85 4.65
N GLY A 173 10.40 -7.26 5.88
CA GLY A 173 11.40 -7.77 6.84
C GLY A 173 12.23 -8.93 6.29
N LYS A 174 11.60 -9.94 5.66
CA LYS A 174 12.28 -11.12 5.08
C LYS A 174 13.12 -10.77 3.85
N HIS A 175 12.69 -9.77 3.08
CA HIS A 175 13.48 -9.25 1.96
C HIS A 175 14.77 -8.61 2.45
N VAL A 176 14.66 -7.77 3.49
CA VAL A 176 15.78 -7.04 4.09
C VAL A 176 16.71 -7.95 4.88
N SER A 177 16.19 -8.94 5.62
CA SER A 177 17.02 -9.90 6.37
C SER A 177 17.75 -10.90 5.47
N GLY A 178 17.31 -11.04 4.22
CA GLY A 178 17.86 -11.99 3.26
C GLY A 178 17.22 -13.38 3.32
N GLU A 179 16.25 -13.60 4.21
CA GLU A 179 15.53 -14.88 4.36
C GLU A 179 14.74 -15.28 3.10
N PHE A 180 14.35 -14.31 2.28
CA PHE A 180 13.56 -14.58 1.06
C PHE A 180 14.34 -15.35 -0.03
N LEU A 181 15.64 -15.07 -0.21
CA LEU A 181 16.43 -15.70 -1.28
C LEU A 181 16.63 -17.21 -1.06
N PRO A 182 16.92 -17.70 0.16
CA PRO A 182 16.88 -19.14 0.47
C PRO A 182 15.54 -19.81 0.14
N LEU A 183 14.39 -19.14 0.34
CA LEU A 183 13.08 -19.71 -0.02
C LEU A 183 12.97 -19.94 -1.53
N LEU A 184 13.42 -18.98 -2.34
CA LEU A 184 13.44 -19.11 -3.81
C LEU A 184 14.41 -20.21 -4.28
N ARG A 185 15.60 -20.30 -3.68
CA ARG A 185 16.62 -21.31 -4.05
C ARG A 185 16.28 -22.71 -3.57
N GLY A 186 15.58 -22.83 -2.44
CA GLY A 186 15.21 -24.11 -1.84
C GLY A 186 14.01 -24.78 -2.52
N ASN A 187 13.20 -24.04 -3.27
CA ASN A 187 12.00 -24.57 -3.88
C ASN A 187 12.25 -25.06 -5.32
N LYS A 188 11.81 -26.29 -5.61
CA LYS A 188 12.04 -26.98 -6.90
C LYS A 188 11.45 -26.25 -8.12
N TYR A 189 10.45 -25.40 -7.94
CA TYR A 189 9.80 -24.67 -9.03
C TYR A 189 10.47 -23.33 -9.32
N THR A 190 11.20 -22.78 -8.35
CA THR A 190 11.73 -21.41 -8.42
C THR A 190 13.24 -21.37 -8.53
N LYS A 191 13.95 -22.40 -8.04
CA LYS A 191 15.43 -22.41 -7.97
C LYS A 191 16.13 -22.09 -9.30
N ASP A 192 15.60 -22.60 -10.42
CA ASP A 192 16.15 -22.44 -11.77
C ASP A 192 15.35 -21.40 -12.59
N HIS A 193 14.35 -20.76 -11.99
CA HIS A 193 13.50 -19.79 -12.66
C HIS A 193 14.24 -18.46 -12.86
N PRO A 194 14.14 -17.79 -14.04
CA PRO A 194 14.80 -16.51 -14.30
C PRO A 194 14.49 -15.42 -13.26
N TYR A 195 13.30 -15.47 -12.66
CA TYR A 195 12.91 -14.57 -11.58
C TYR A 195 13.86 -14.63 -10.38
N THR A 196 14.35 -15.80 -10.00
CA THR A 196 15.24 -15.95 -8.84
C THR A 196 16.55 -15.20 -9.05
N LYS A 197 17.11 -15.26 -10.27
CA LYS A 197 18.29 -14.49 -10.65
C LYS A 197 17.99 -12.98 -10.65
N PHE A 198 16.86 -12.59 -11.24
CA PHE A 198 16.42 -11.19 -11.23
C PHE A 198 16.26 -10.65 -9.81
N TYR A 199 15.65 -11.42 -8.90
CA TYR A 199 15.50 -11.04 -7.50
C TYR A 199 16.86 -10.84 -6.81
N GLU A 200 17.78 -11.78 -7.01
CA GLU A 200 19.13 -11.71 -6.44
C GLU A 200 19.88 -10.44 -6.88
N GLU A 201 19.80 -10.07 -8.16
CA GLU A 201 20.43 -8.87 -8.71
C GLU A 201 19.86 -7.56 -8.12
N GLN A 202 18.63 -7.57 -7.61
CA GLN A 202 17.94 -6.38 -7.09
C GLN A 202 18.00 -6.26 -5.56
N ARG A 203 18.25 -7.36 -4.85
CA ARG A 203 18.08 -7.46 -3.40
C ARG A 203 19.02 -6.55 -2.60
N ASP A 204 20.28 -6.41 -3.02
CA ASP A 204 21.24 -5.59 -2.27
C ASP A 204 20.92 -4.10 -2.32
N ALA A 205 20.42 -3.62 -3.47
CA ALA A 205 19.95 -2.24 -3.60
C ALA A 205 18.69 -1.99 -2.74
N LEU A 206 17.81 -3.00 -2.61
CA LEU A 206 16.65 -2.95 -1.71
C LEU A 206 17.09 -2.84 -0.25
N GLU A 207 18.00 -3.72 0.20
CA GLU A 207 18.48 -3.69 1.59
C GLU A 207 19.10 -2.34 1.92
N LEU A 208 19.95 -1.82 1.02
CA LEU A 208 20.61 -0.53 1.21
C LEU A 208 19.60 0.62 1.33
N ALA A 209 18.54 0.60 0.51
CA ALA A 209 17.50 1.63 0.55
C ALA A 209 16.73 1.59 1.87
N VAL A 210 16.29 0.41 2.31
CA VAL A 210 15.49 0.27 3.54
C VAL A 210 16.30 0.59 4.80
N LYS A 211 17.60 0.26 4.81
CA LYS A 211 18.52 0.56 5.92
C LYS A 211 19.11 1.97 5.86
N ALA A 212 18.68 2.83 4.94
CA ALA A 212 19.18 4.19 4.85
C ALA A 212 18.87 4.98 6.13
N GLN A 213 19.87 5.72 6.61
CA GLN A 213 19.72 6.50 7.85
C GLN A 213 18.80 7.71 7.66
N GLY A 214 18.07 8.04 8.73
CA GLY A 214 17.22 9.24 8.79
C GLY A 214 15.87 9.10 8.10
N LEU A 215 15.50 7.91 7.61
CA LEU A 215 14.16 7.63 7.12
C LEU A 215 13.15 7.75 8.27
N PRO A 216 12.12 8.61 8.16
CA PRO A 216 11.06 8.69 9.15
C PRO A 216 10.28 7.38 9.24
N LEU A 217 10.01 6.94 10.46
CA LEU A 217 9.18 5.77 10.75
C LEU A 217 7.79 6.22 11.20
N GLY A 218 6.78 5.43 10.87
CA GLY A 218 5.40 5.65 11.31
C GLY A 218 4.52 4.45 10.95
N ILE A 219 3.22 4.63 11.12
CA ILE A 219 2.23 3.62 10.74
C ILE A 219 2.08 3.59 9.21
N LEU A 220 2.21 2.40 8.65
CA LEU A 220 2.00 2.07 7.25
C LEU A 220 0.69 1.29 7.11
N HIS A 221 -0.04 1.55 6.05
CA HIS A 221 -1.07 0.69 5.49
C HIS A 221 -0.48 -0.60 4.90
N GLY A 222 0.69 -0.51 4.25
CA GLY A 222 1.39 -1.63 3.61
C GLY A 222 0.87 -2.00 2.22
N ASP A 223 -0.44 -1.95 1.99
CA ASP A 223 -1.08 -2.23 0.69
C ASP A 223 -2.06 -1.13 0.18
N PRO A 224 -1.66 0.15 0.03
CA PRO A 224 -2.56 1.25 -0.34
C PRO A 224 -2.91 1.26 -1.84
N PHE A 225 -3.53 0.18 -2.31
CA PHE A 225 -4.03 0.02 -3.69
C PHE A 225 -5.46 0.55 -3.82
N LEU A 226 -5.86 0.92 -5.04
CA LEU A 226 -7.18 1.54 -5.29
C LEU A 226 -8.38 0.67 -4.85
N ASP A 227 -8.26 -0.65 -4.88
CA ASP A 227 -9.26 -1.60 -4.41
C ASP A 227 -9.40 -1.62 -2.88
N ASN A 228 -8.35 -1.23 -2.16
CA ASN A 228 -8.31 -1.10 -0.70
C ASN A 228 -8.65 0.31 -0.21
N ILE A 229 -9.16 1.16 -1.11
CA ILE A 229 -9.51 2.54 -0.80
C ILE A 229 -10.96 2.80 -1.19
N LEU A 230 -11.75 3.27 -0.22
CA LEU A 230 -13.12 3.68 -0.43
C LEU A 230 -13.18 5.17 -0.76
N VAL A 231 -13.96 5.50 -1.79
CA VAL A 231 -14.27 6.87 -2.20
C VAL A 231 -15.78 7.06 -2.35
N ASP A 232 -16.21 8.32 -2.38
CA ASP A 232 -17.57 8.68 -2.75
C ASP A 232 -17.82 8.29 -4.22
N PRO A 233 -18.88 7.52 -4.52
CA PRO A 233 -19.13 7.09 -5.89
C PRO A 233 -19.55 8.24 -6.83
N ASN A 234 -19.98 9.39 -6.29
CA ASN A 234 -20.41 10.53 -7.09
C ASN A 234 -19.30 11.56 -7.27
N SER A 235 -18.57 11.91 -6.20
CA SER A 235 -17.52 12.93 -6.26
C SER A 235 -16.11 12.38 -6.45
N GLY A 236 -15.88 11.09 -6.16
CA GLY A 236 -14.53 10.52 -6.08
C GLY A 236 -13.73 11.00 -4.87
N ASP A 237 -14.37 11.67 -3.90
CA ASP A 237 -13.70 12.11 -2.69
C ASP A 237 -13.33 10.92 -1.81
N PHE A 238 -12.12 10.93 -1.26
CA PHE A 238 -11.63 9.90 -0.36
C PHE A 238 -12.54 9.75 0.87
N LYS A 239 -12.82 8.50 1.27
CA LYS A 239 -13.63 8.16 2.46
C LYS A 239 -12.82 7.41 3.50
N ALA A 240 -12.22 6.29 3.11
CA ALA A 240 -11.51 5.44 4.05
C ALA A 240 -10.48 4.52 3.39
N PHE A 241 -9.43 4.20 4.13
CA PHE A 241 -8.61 3.02 3.91
C PHE A 241 -9.29 1.79 4.50
N VAL A 242 -9.18 0.66 3.82
CA VAL A 242 -9.63 -0.66 4.30
C VAL A 242 -8.54 -1.69 4.03
N ASP A 243 -8.66 -2.86 4.64
CA ASP A 243 -7.72 -3.97 4.48
C ASP A 243 -6.30 -3.70 5.01
N PHE A 244 -6.18 -3.62 6.34
CA PHE A 244 -4.94 -3.38 7.08
C PHE A 244 -4.13 -4.67 7.36
N GLU A 245 -4.27 -5.72 6.55
CA GLU A 245 -3.54 -6.99 6.77
C GLU A 245 -2.02 -6.83 6.71
N ASP A 246 -1.56 -5.97 5.80
CA ASP A 246 -0.15 -5.64 5.58
C ASP A 246 0.31 -4.41 6.36
N ALA A 247 -0.53 -3.89 7.26
CA ALA A 247 -0.22 -2.72 8.05
C ALA A 247 0.81 -3.03 9.14
N CYS A 248 1.80 -2.15 9.29
CA CYS A 248 2.82 -2.25 10.33
C CYS A 248 3.46 -0.88 10.60
N VAL A 249 4.37 -0.83 11.57
CA VAL A 249 5.30 0.29 11.75
C VAL A 249 6.52 0.07 10.87
N GLY A 250 6.86 1.05 10.04
CA GLY A 250 8.02 0.99 9.15
C GLY A 250 8.37 2.32 8.51
N PRO A 251 9.30 2.33 7.53
CA PRO A 251 9.68 3.55 6.82
C PRO A 251 8.49 4.10 6.02
N LEU A 252 8.07 5.33 6.34
CA LEU A 252 6.91 5.98 5.71
C LEU A 252 6.97 6.01 4.19
N LEU A 253 8.18 6.02 3.63
CA LEU A 253 8.42 6.04 2.21
C LEU A 253 7.94 4.76 1.49
N PHE A 254 7.84 3.63 2.20
CA PHE A 254 7.32 2.37 1.64
C PHE A 254 5.91 2.55 1.10
N ASP A 255 5.00 3.05 1.92
CA ASP A 255 3.60 3.26 1.54
C ASP A 255 3.43 4.25 0.40
N VAL A 256 4.17 5.37 0.45
CA VAL A 256 4.10 6.39 -0.61
C VAL A 256 4.58 5.82 -1.94
N ALA A 257 5.69 5.07 -1.90
CA ALA A 257 6.25 4.45 -3.08
C ALA A 257 5.39 3.29 -3.59
N CYS A 258 4.78 2.51 -2.70
CA CYS A 258 3.86 1.42 -3.00
C CYS A 258 2.60 1.96 -3.71
N CYS A 259 1.96 2.98 -3.13
CA CYS A 259 0.79 3.64 -3.72
C CYS A 259 1.12 4.24 -5.11
N ALA A 260 2.26 4.92 -5.23
CA ALA A 260 2.72 5.47 -6.51
C ALA A 260 2.96 4.36 -7.55
N ALA A 261 3.68 3.30 -7.17
CA ALA A 261 4.03 2.21 -8.05
C ALA A 261 2.83 1.37 -8.47
N ALA A 262 1.81 1.26 -7.63
CA ALA A 262 0.59 0.51 -7.90
C ALA A 262 -0.41 1.29 -8.76
N ASN A 263 -0.63 2.56 -8.42
CA ASN A 263 -1.81 3.30 -8.86
C ASN A 263 -1.51 4.38 -9.92
N CYS A 264 -0.24 4.73 -10.14
CA CYS A 264 0.14 5.74 -11.14
C CYS A 264 0.61 5.14 -12.48
N TYR A 265 0.55 3.83 -12.66
CA TYR A 265 0.90 3.14 -13.90
C TYR A 265 -0.32 2.94 -14.80
N ARG A 266 -0.16 3.18 -16.11
CA ARG A 266 -1.24 2.90 -17.08
C ARG A 266 -1.33 1.40 -17.34
N GLN A 267 -2.53 0.83 -17.17
CA GLN A 267 -2.75 -0.59 -17.46
C GLN A 267 -2.54 -0.95 -18.93
N SER A 268 -2.78 -0.01 -19.86
CA SER A 268 -2.70 -0.25 -21.30
C SER A 268 -1.29 -0.56 -21.81
N ASP A 269 -0.26 0.04 -21.21
CA ASP A 269 1.12 -0.04 -21.68
C ASP A 269 2.16 -0.27 -20.57
N ASN A 270 1.71 -0.40 -19.32
CA ASN A 270 2.55 -0.60 -18.14
C ASN A 270 3.63 0.48 -17.94
N THR A 271 3.34 1.73 -18.31
CA THR A 271 4.26 2.85 -18.10
C THR A 271 3.76 3.84 -17.05
N LEU A 272 4.70 4.47 -16.36
CA LEU A 272 4.37 5.45 -15.32
C LEU A 272 3.70 6.71 -15.90
N ASN A 273 2.49 7.00 -15.43
CA ASN A 273 1.83 8.29 -15.65
C ASN A 273 2.34 9.32 -14.62
N VAL A 274 3.38 10.07 -15.01
CA VAL A 274 3.98 11.12 -14.18
C VAL A 274 2.97 12.24 -13.83
N GLY A 275 1.91 12.42 -14.63
CA GLY A 275 0.82 13.35 -14.32
C GLY A 275 0.04 12.93 -13.07
N LEU A 276 -0.38 11.66 -13.03
CA LEU A 276 -1.05 11.06 -11.88
C LEU A 276 -0.14 10.99 -10.65
N LEU A 277 1.14 10.62 -10.84
CA LEU A 277 2.13 10.67 -9.76
C LEU A 277 2.21 12.06 -9.13
N ARG A 278 2.24 13.12 -9.94
CA ARG A 278 2.28 14.49 -9.44
C ARG A 278 1.01 14.86 -8.67
N ARG A 279 -0.17 14.38 -9.08
CA ARG A 279 -1.44 14.59 -8.37
C ARG A 279 -1.41 13.93 -6.99
N PHE A 280 -1.00 12.67 -6.93
CA PHE A 280 -0.82 11.92 -5.69
C PHE A 280 0.17 12.60 -4.73
N LEU A 281 1.39 12.89 -5.20
CA LEU A 281 2.43 13.54 -4.39
C LEU A 281 2.03 14.95 -3.94
N ARG A 282 1.27 15.69 -4.76
CA ARG A 282 0.72 16.98 -4.36
C ARG A 282 -0.26 16.84 -3.20
N GLY A 283 -1.14 15.83 -3.22
CA GLY A 283 -2.01 15.52 -2.10
C GLY A 283 -1.23 15.23 -0.82
N TYR A 284 -0.26 14.31 -0.92
CA TYR A 284 0.58 13.91 0.21
C TYR A 284 1.32 15.09 0.84
N THR A 285 1.93 15.93 0.01
CA THR A 285 2.72 17.07 0.46
C THR A 285 1.91 18.24 1.04
N ARG A 286 0.57 18.21 0.96
CA ARG A 286 -0.29 19.17 1.68
C ARG A 286 -0.26 18.97 3.19
N ARG A 287 -0.06 17.74 3.67
CA ARG A 287 -0.04 17.43 5.11
C ARG A 287 1.37 17.15 5.61
N ARG A 288 2.20 16.49 4.79
CA ARG A 288 3.56 16.10 5.18
C ARG A 288 4.57 16.33 4.06
N SER A 289 5.59 17.14 4.33
CA SER A 289 6.73 17.34 3.41
C SER A 289 7.72 16.17 3.45
N PHE A 290 8.38 15.89 2.33
CA PHE A 290 9.46 14.91 2.28
C PHE A 290 10.77 15.47 2.83
N HIS A 291 11.50 14.65 3.59
CA HIS A 291 12.89 14.91 3.93
C HIS A 291 13.80 14.62 2.73
N GLN A 292 15.01 15.19 2.72
CA GLN A 292 15.97 14.97 1.63
C GLN A 292 16.30 13.48 1.45
N THR A 293 16.49 12.74 2.54
CA THR A 293 16.72 11.28 2.49
C THR A 293 15.55 10.53 1.84
N GLU A 294 14.30 10.99 2.03
CA GLU A 294 13.15 10.37 1.37
C GLU A 294 13.12 10.67 -0.13
N ILE A 295 13.50 11.89 -0.52
CA ILE A 295 13.60 12.28 -1.94
C ILE A 295 14.69 11.45 -2.64
N ASP A 296 15.86 11.31 -2.01
CA ASP A 296 17.01 10.57 -2.54
C ASP A 296 16.69 9.07 -2.67
N ASN A 297 15.86 8.55 -1.77
CA ASN A 297 15.47 7.14 -1.74
C ASN A 297 14.11 6.84 -2.40
N PHE A 298 13.40 7.82 -2.98
CA PHE A 298 12.05 7.60 -3.50
C PHE A 298 11.99 6.54 -4.61
N ILE A 299 12.88 6.63 -5.61
CA ILE A 299 12.96 5.64 -6.69
C ILE A 299 13.42 4.27 -6.15
N PRO A 300 14.48 4.18 -5.32
CA PRO A 300 14.81 2.94 -4.63
C PRO A 300 13.60 2.31 -3.92
N PHE A 301 12.81 3.08 -3.16
CA PHE A 301 11.61 2.59 -2.49
C PHE A 301 10.49 2.17 -3.45
N MET A 302 10.35 2.82 -4.61
CA MET A 302 9.44 2.31 -5.65
C MET A 302 9.89 0.93 -6.12
N LYS A 303 11.20 0.70 -6.30
CA LYS A 303 11.73 -0.62 -6.64
C LYS A 303 11.54 -1.62 -5.48
N VAL A 304 11.69 -1.19 -4.22
CA VAL A 304 11.42 -2.02 -3.03
C VAL A 304 9.97 -2.51 -3.03
N ALA A 305 9.01 -1.59 -3.08
CA ALA A 305 7.59 -1.95 -3.05
C ALA A 305 7.19 -2.84 -4.23
N LEU A 306 7.72 -2.55 -5.43
CA LEU A 306 7.52 -3.38 -6.61
C LEU A 306 8.15 -4.77 -6.44
N LEU A 307 9.35 -4.89 -5.88
CA LEU A 307 10.02 -6.18 -5.72
C LEU A 307 9.30 -7.05 -4.71
N CYS A 308 8.87 -6.50 -3.57
CA CYS A 308 8.06 -7.21 -2.57
C CYS A 308 6.75 -7.75 -3.18
N ASN A 309 6.00 -6.89 -3.88
CA ASN A 309 4.77 -7.30 -4.56
C ASN A 309 5.01 -8.28 -5.72
N CYS A 310 6.11 -8.11 -6.46
CA CYS A 310 6.52 -9.02 -7.53
C CYS A 310 6.85 -10.41 -6.97
N SER A 311 7.55 -10.45 -5.84
CA SER A 311 7.89 -11.66 -5.11
C SER A 311 6.63 -12.35 -4.61
N TRP A 312 5.70 -11.62 -4.00
CA TRP A 312 4.41 -12.16 -3.56
C TRP A 312 3.63 -12.79 -4.73
N ARG A 313 3.47 -12.08 -5.86
CA ARG A 313 2.80 -12.61 -7.05
C ARG A 313 3.50 -13.86 -7.60
N PHE A 314 4.83 -13.83 -7.64
CA PHE A 314 5.61 -14.96 -8.12
C PHE A 314 5.40 -16.19 -7.24
N MET A 315 5.53 -16.06 -5.92
CA MET A 315 5.31 -17.13 -4.95
C MET A 315 3.88 -17.68 -5.04
N ASN A 316 2.88 -16.80 -5.08
CA ASN A 316 1.49 -17.21 -5.15
C ASN A 316 1.21 -18.04 -6.39
N PHE A 317 1.61 -17.61 -7.59
CA PHE A 317 1.23 -18.31 -8.82
C PHE A 317 2.24 -19.34 -9.31
N ASN A 318 3.43 -19.43 -8.71
CA ASN A 318 4.46 -20.43 -9.06
C ASN A 318 4.73 -21.47 -7.96
N ILE A 319 4.22 -21.25 -6.74
CA ILE A 319 4.34 -22.21 -5.63
C ILE A 319 2.97 -22.55 -5.04
N HIS A 320 2.22 -21.58 -4.53
CA HIS A 320 1.04 -21.84 -3.70
C HIS A 320 -0.23 -22.20 -4.51
N HIS A 321 -0.42 -21.54 -5.64
CA HIS A 321 -1.60 -21.61 -6.51
C HIS A 321 -1.20 -21.88 -7.97
N ARG A 322 -0.37 -22.91 -8.19
CA ARG A 322 0.19 -23.25 -9.51
C ARG A 322 -0.88 -23.68 -10.52
N GLU A 323 -2.04 -24.10 -10.03
CA GLU A 323 -3.24 -24.44 -10.78
C GLU A 323 -3.85 -23.24 -11.53
N ILE A 324 -3.57 -22.01 -11.09
CA ILE A 324 -4.05 -20.77 -11.73
C ILE A 324 -3.06 -20.36 -12.83
N GLU A 325 -3.09 -21.07 -13.96
CA GLU A 325 -2.06 -20.96 -15.00
C GLU A 325 -2.00 -19.59 -15.68
N ASN A 326 -3.15 -18.93 -15.86
CA ASN A 326 -3.27 -17.59 -16.46
C ASN A 326 -2.55 -16.51 -15.64
N CYS A 327 -2.35 -16.72 -14.34
CA CYS A 327 -1.68 -15.78 -13.45
C CYS A 327 -0.19 -16.06 -13.24
N ARG A 328 0.37 -17.14 -13.81
CA ARG A 328 1.77 -17.56 -13.60
C ARG A 328 2.79 -16.46 -13.90
N ASN A 329 2.50 -15.62 -14.89
CA ASN A 329 3.33 -14.49 -15.33
C ASN A 329 2.88 -13.12 -14.78
N ALA A 330 1.94 -13.06 -13.81
CA ALA A 330 1.46 -11.80 -13.25
C ALA A 330 2.58 -10.96 -12.58
N HIS A 331 3.67 -11.61 -12.18
CA HIS A 331 4.87 -10.96 -11.63
C HIS A 331 5.66 -10.15 -12.68
N VAL A 332 5.62 -10.55 -13.96
CA VAL A 332 6.41 -9.93 -15.05
C VAL A 332 6.05 -8.46 -15.25
N GLU A 333 4.78 -8.10 -15.05
CA GLU A 333 4.32 -6.71 -15.08
C GLU A 333 5.17 -5.84 -14.13
N LEU A 334 5.36 -6.28 -12.89
CA LEU A 334 6.09 -5.54 -11.87
C LEU A 334 7.61 -5.56 -12.12
N GLN A 335 8.16 -6.66 -12.64
CA GLN A 335 9.55 -6.70 -13.10
C GLN A 335 9.83 -5.63 -14.16
N ASN A 336 8.92 -5.47 -15.13
CA ASN A 336 9.06 -4.46 -16.18
C ASN A 336 9.02 -3.04 -15.61
N ARG A 337 8.22 -2.77 -14.57
CA ARG A 337 8.21 -1.47 -13.87
C ARG A 337 9.55 -1.21 -13.17
N ILE A 338 10.13 -2.22 -12.52
CA ILE A 338 11.46 -2.11 -11.87
C ILE A 338 12.52 -1.74 -12.90
N ILE A 339 12.53 -2.42 -14.06
CA ILE A 339 13.47 -2.14 -15.16
C ILE A 339 13.23 -0.73 -15.75
N GLU A 340 11.96 -0.31 -15.88
CA GLU A 340 11.63 1.02 -16.38
C GLU A 340 12.20 2.13 -15.48
N LEU A 341 12.16 1.96 -14.16
CA LEU A 341 12.65 2.92 -13.17
C LEU A 341 14.18 3.11 -13.21
N GLU A 342 14.93 2.19 -13.82
CA GLU A 342 16.38 2.32 -14.02
C GLU A 342 16.73 3.29 -15.17
N LYS A 343 15.75 3.66 -16.00
CA LYS A 343 15.96 4.60 -17.11
C LYS A 343 16.16 6.02 -16.56
N ALA A 344 17.34 6.59 -16.81
CA ALA A 344 17.72 7.92 -16.34
C ALA A 344 16.72 9.04 -16.70
N PHE A 345 16.07 8.96 -17.87
CA PHE A 345 15.04 9.91 -18.26
C PHE A 345 13.80 9.85 -17.35
N LEU A 346 13.34 8.65 -17.00
CA LEU A 346 12.19 8.47 -16.11
C LEU A 346 12.54 8.92 -14.69
N ALA A 347 13.73 8.54 -14.20
CA ALA A 347 14.20 8.94 -12.89
C ALA A 347 14.17 10.46 -12.68
N ARG A 348 14.63 11.24 -13.67
CA ARG A 348 14.56 12.71 -13.63
C ARG A 348 13.12 13.23 -13.54
N ARG A 349 12.18 12.60 -14.24
CA ARG A 349 10.76 12.99 -14.22
C ARG A 349 10.08 12.67 -12.88
N VAL A 350 10.42 11.54 -12.27
CA VAL A 350 9.95 11.16 -10.92
C VAL A 350 10.49 12.16 -9.88
N ILE A 351 11.80 12.42 -9.89
CA ILE A 351 12.41 13.41 -8.99
C ILE A 351 11.81 14.80 -9.19
N SER A 352 11.51 15.18 -10.44
CA SER A 352 10.82 16.44 -10.72
C SER A 352 9.38 16.49 -10.19
N ALA A 353 8.71 15.35 -10.00
CA ALA A 353 7.35 15.30 -9.44
C ALA A 353 7.34 15.44 -7.92
N LEU A 354 8.45 15.09 -7.24
CA LEU A 354 8.62 15.26 -5.79
C LEU A 354 8.90 16.71 -5.38
N LYS A 355 9.38 17.54 -6.31
CA LYS A 355 9.66 18.95 -6.02
C LYS A 355 8.37 19.76 -6.02
N PRO A 356 8.12 20.60 -5.00
CA PRO A 356 7.01 21.55 -4.99
C PRO A 356 6.99 22.38 -6.27
N ALA A 357 5.80 22.65 -6.82
CA ALA A 357 5.65 23.46 -8.02
C ALA A 357 6.27 24.86 -7.89
N THR A 358 6.40 25.37 -6.66
CA THR A 358 7.04 26.66 -6.32
C THR A 358 8.57 26.68 -6.47
N LEU A 359 9.23 25.51 -6.53
CA LEU A 359 10.69 25.40 -6.72
C LEU A 359 11.10 25.11 -8.17
N LEU A 360 10.13 24.87 -9.06
CA LEU A 360 10.39 24.76 -10.50
C LEU A 360 10.53 26.16 -11.09
N LYS A 361 11.69 26.81 -10.89
CA LYS A 361 12.07 27.92 -11.77
C LYS A 361 12.07 27.38 -13.20
N PRO A 362 11.46 28.06 -14.18
CA PRO A 362 11.59 27.65 -15.58
C PRO A 362 13.07 27.78 -15.92
N ILE A 363 13.74 26.63 -16.09
CA ILE A 363 15.05 26.59 -16.72
C ILE A 363 14.76 26.85 -18.21
N TYR A 364 14.65 28.13 -18.56
CA TYR A 364 14.82 28.55 -19.94
C TYR A 364 16.26 28.21 -20.30
N PHE A 365 16.46 27.08 -20.96
CA PHE A 365 17.65 26.89 -21.78
C PHE A 365 17.59 27.93 -22.89
N SER A 366 18.19 29.09 -22.66
CA SER A 366 18.54 30.01 -23.72
C SER A 366 19.58 29.32 -24.60
N VAL A 367 19.15 28.79 -25.74
CA VAL A 367 20.01 28.30 -26.82
C VAL A 367 20.86 29.45 -27.42
N ALA A 368 20.66 30.71 -26.99
CA ALA A 368 21.39 31.86 -27.51
C ALA A 368 22.79 32.09 -26.88
N ALA A 369 23.18 31.37 -25.81
CA ALA A 369 24.44 31.64 -25.12
C ALA A 369 25.68 30.87 -25.66
N PHE A 370 25.53 29.95 -26.62
CA PHE A 370 26.65 29.14 -27.14
C PHE A 370 27.08 29.47 -28.58
N LEU A 371 26.46 30.46 -29.24
CA LEU A 371 26.84 30.91 -30.59
C LEU A 371 27.39 32.35 -30.64
N GLY A 372 27.62 32.99 -29.50
CA GLY A 372 28.01 34.40 -29.42
C GLY A 372 29.50 34.73 -29.34
N CYS A 373 30.41 33.74 -29.26
CA CYS A 373 31.85 34.01 -29.01
C CYS A 373 32.81 33.50 -30.09
N ALA A 374 32.34 32.97 -31.22
CA ALA A 374 33.22 32.43 -32.27
C ALA A 374 33.32 33.27 -33.56
N PHE A 375 32.61 34.40 -33.69
CA PHE A 375 32.50 35.11 -34.99
C PHE A 375 33.04 36.54 -35.06
N LEU A 376 33.84 36.99 -34.09
CA LEU A 376 34.38 38.37 -34.06
C LEU A 376 35.90 38.45 -33.91
N LYS A 377 36.64 37.56 -34.59
CA LYS A 377 38.11 37.64 -34.71
C LYS A 377 38.70 37.31 -36.09
N LEU A 378 37.91 37.47 -37.15
CA LEU A 378 38.40 37.55 -38.53
C LEU A 378 37.90 38.87 -39.11
N PHE A 379 38.75 39.56 -39.88
CA PHE A 379 38.59 40.94 -40.38
C PHE A 379 39.10 42.07 -39.46
N LYS A 380 40.39 41.99 -39.10
CA LYS A 380 41.24 43.19 -39.19
C LYS A 380 42.11 43.08 -40.43
N THR A 381 41.77 43.95 -41.36
CA THR A 381 42.32 44.21 -42.69
C THR A 381 43.86 44.33 -42.71
N LYS A 382 44.50 43.53 -43.57
CA LYS A 382 45.71 43.93 -44.28
C LYS A 382 45.33 45.10 -45.21
N GLY A 383 46.16 46.14 -45.24
CA GLY A 383 45.90 47.38 -45.97
C GLY A 383 46.34 47.38 -47.43
N SER A 384 46.24 48.56 -48.06
CA SER A 384 47.24 49.10 -48.99
C SER A 384 46.82 50.49 -49.49
N ALA A 385 47.84 51.32 -49.67
CA ALA A 385 47.92 52.59 -50.42
C ALA A 385 47.31 53.84 -49.79
#